data_AF-A0A2Y9TZ57-F1
#
_entry.id   AF-A0A2Y9TZ57-F1
#
_cell.length_a   1.000
_cell.length_b   1.000
_cell.length_c   1.000
_cell.angle_alpha   90.00
_cell.angle_beta   90.00
_cell.angle_gamma   90.00
#
_symmetry.space_group_name_H-M   'P 1'
#
loop_
_entity.id
_entity.type
_entity.pdbx_description
1 polymer ?
#
loop_
_entity_poly.entity_id
_entity_poly.type
_entity_poly.pdbx_seq_one_letter_code
_entity_poly.pdbx_strand_id
1 'polypeptide(L)'
;MNDTQSEHSILMKSIIFSTLFLALMLGSVSFAAQDNNPSPPTESSTNEPAIAPYLREDAPSFSLTIAQFREKFSTTNPTLPLGEYKTIKTLEVKSPLLRAASRINSTLYSSVAIDKSQRTIKSIQLTYLPLIPSEDKTEKPEDMAKVEKANKAVLINYMSAFINLFEPTLSAEKCHKKSIELLEKGKGTPFHQQTEGTLRFVIADHREKGITFAIEPIKLSLSDK
;
A
#
# COMPACT_ATOMS: atom_id res chain seq x y z
N MET A 1 58.87 35.14 -18.19
CA MET A 1 59.22 36.56 -18.01
C MET A 1 58.05 37.36 -18.55
N ASN A 2 57.29 37.93 -17.61
CA ASN A 2 56.24 38.96 -17.68
C ASN A 2 55.35 38.76 -16.44
N ASP A 3 55.85 39.19 -15.28
CA ASP A 3 55.39 40.37 -14.53
C ASP A 3 54.00 40.95 -14.95
N THR A 4 53.11 41.44 -14.09
CA THR A 4 53.03 41.64 -12.63
C THR A 4 51.60 42.15 -12.31
N GLN A 5 51.15 41.96 -11.04
CA GLN A 5 50.13 42.75 -10.30
C GLN A 5 48.64 42.50 -10.59
N SER A 6 47.70 42.53 -9.63
CA SER A 6 47.68 42.92 -8.20
C SER A 6 46.38 42.36 -7.59
N GLU A 7 46.44 41.48 -6.59
CA GLU A 7 46.13 41.71 -5.17
C GLU A 7 44.70 42.12 -4.72
N HIS A 8 44.21 41.32 -3.77
CA HIS A 8 43.43 41.61 -2.55
C HIS A 8 41.94 42.04 -2.57
N SER A 9 41.11 41.15 -2.03
CA SER A 9 40.07 41.45 -1.01
C SER A 9 39.65 40.12 -0.34
N ILE A 10 40.26 39.74 0.79
CA ILE A 10 39.80 39.93 2.19
C ILE A 10 38.46 39.25 2.51
N LEU A 11 38.62 38.02 3.03
CA LEU A 11 37.94 37.39 4.17
C LEU A 11 36.85 38.20 4.91
N MET A 12 35.66 37.60 5.07
CA MET A 12 34.89 37.72 6.31
C MET A 12 34.09 36.44 6.60
N LYS A 13 34.51 35.74 7.66
CA LYS A 13 33.73 34.75 8.42
C LYS A 13 32.67 35.50 9.21
N SER A 14 31.46 34.92 9.33
CA SER A 14 30.62 35.21 10.49
C SER A 14 29.93 33.94 10.96
N ILE A 15 30.30 33.56 12.18
CA ILE A 15 29.73 32.53 13.05
C ILE A 15 28.69 33.27 13.89
N ILE A 16 27.47 32.74 14.00
CA ILE A 16 26.59 33.09 15.12
C ILE A 16 26.02 31.81 15.72
N PHE A 17 26.59 31.46 16.87
CA PHE A 17 26.01 30.62 17.92
C PHE A 17 24.84 31.36 18.59
N SER A 18 23.74 30.66 18.91
CA SER A 18 22.77 31.11 19.93
C SER A 18 21.97 29.89 20.42
N THR A 19 22.47 29.16 21.42
CA THR A 19 22.09 29.21 22.86
C THR A 19 20.61 28.93 23.17
N LEU A 20 20.36 27.65 23.47
CA LEU A 20 19.71 27.11 24.67
C LEU A 20 18.94 28.12 25.56
N PHE A 21 17.63 27.97 25.64
CA PHE A 21 16.83 28.45 26.77
C PHE A 21 16.25 27.24 27.53
N LEU A 22 16.95 26.88 28.61
CA LEU A 22 16.48 25.98 29.66
C LEU A 22 15.79 26.86 30.72
N ALA A 23 14.47 26.83 30.77
CA ALA A 23 13.71 27.43 31.87
C ALA A 23 13.28 26.33 32.85
N LEU A 24 14.06 26.22 33.92
CA LEU A 24 13.75 25.48 35.14
C LEU A 24 12.84 26.38 36.00
N MET A 25 11.65 25.94 36.37
CA MET A 25 10.86 26.57 37.44
C MET A 25 10.57 25.53 38.53
N LEU A 26 10.96 25.91 39.75
CA LEU A 26 10.78 25.15 40.97
C LEU A 26 9.33 25.21 41.48
N GLY A 27 8.86 24.05 41.95
CA GLY A 27 8.30 23.88 43.30
C GLY A 27 6.96 24.53 43.63
N SER A 28 5.91 23.72 43.60
CA SER A 28 4.77 23.82 44.53
C SER A 28 4.47 22.44 45.09
N VAL A 29 4.81 22.21 46.36
CA VAL A 29 4.26 21.12 47.16
C VAL A 29 2.91 21.59 47.69
N SER A 30 1.84 20.91 47.31
CA SER A 30 0.54 21.03 47.97
C SER A 30 0.08 19.67 48.45
N PHE A 31 -0.34 19.66 49.71
CA PHE A 31 -0.83 18.52 50.47
C PHE A 31 -2.00 17.79 49.80
N ALA A 32 -2.03 16.48 50.02
CA ALA A 32 -3.07 15.57 49.64
C ALA A 32 -4.44 15.95 50.23
N ALA A 33 -5.45 16.04 49.36
CA ALA A 33 -6.83 15.78 49.70
C ALA A 33 -7.28 14.59 48.85
N GLN A 34 -7.65 13.50 49.52
CA GLN A 34 -8.10 12.27 48.91
C GLN A 34 -9.57 12.43 48.48
N ASP A 35 -9.79 12.74 47.21
CA ASP A 35 -11.12 12.69 46.58
C ASP A 35 -11.22 11.42 45.72
N ASN A 36 -12.10 10.51 46.15
CA ASN A 36 -12.46 9.29 45.44
C ASN A 36 -13.33 9.61 44.22
N ASN A 37 -12.73 10.05 43.12
CA ASN A 37 -13.42 10.16 41.83
C ASN A 37 -12.69 9.31 40.79
N PRO A 38 -13.37 8.41 40.06
CA PRO A 38 -12.71 7.58 39.04
C PRO A 38 -12.13 8.50 37.96
N SER A 39 -10.83 8.36 37.72
CA SER A 39 -10.14 9.07 36.65
C SER A 39 -10.88 8.84 35.32
N PRO A 40 -11.09 9.88 34.49
CA PRO A 40 -11.61 9.67 33.15
C PRO A 40 -10.68 8.70 32.42
N PRO A 41 -11.21 7.79 31.57
CA PRO A 41 -10.38 6.82 30.88
C PRO A 41 -9.33 7.61 30.12
N THR A 42 -8.06 7.35 30.44
CA THR A 42 -6.94 7.78 29.64
C THR A 42 -7.16 7.14 28.28
N GLU A 43 -7.63 7.92 27.31
CA GLU A 43 -7.60 7.54 25.90
C GLU A 43 -6.13 7.31 25.56
N SER A 44 -5.71 6.05 25.66
CA SER A 44 -4.51 5.57 25.01
C SER A 44 -4.76 5.73 23.51
N SER A 45 -4.43 6.90 22.99
CA SER A 45 -4.28 7.16 21.56
C SER A 45 -3.04 6.42 21.09
N THR A 46 -3.12 5.09 21.08
CA THR A 46 -2.24 4.23 20.31
C THR A 46 -2.58 4.53 18.86
N ASN A 47 -1.91 5.53 18.29
CA ASN A 47 -2.05 5.97 16.92
C ASN A 47 -1.37 4.94 15.99
N GLU A 48 -1.68 3.66 16.16
CA GLU A 48 -1.35 2.64 15.18
C GLU A 48 -2.24 2.87 13.96
N PRO A 49 -1.65 3.02 12.76
CA PRO A 49 -2.44 3.22 11.56
C PRO A 49 -3.38 2.03 11.38
N ALA A 50 -4.67 2.32 11.20
CA ALA A 50 -5.70 1.30 10.98
C ALA A 50 -5.27 0.37 9.82
N ILE A 51 -5.17 -0.92 10.12
CA ILE A 51 -4.81 -1.94 9.13
C ILE A 51 -6.00 -2.16 8.19
N ALA A 52 -5.73 -2.24 6.88
CA ALA A 52 -6.76 -2.49 5.89
C ALA A 52 -7.50 -3.82 6.18
N PRO A 53 -8.85 -3.82 6.26
CA PRO A 53 -9.63 -5.01 6.58
C PRO A 53 -9.83 -5.88 5.34
N TYR A 54 -8.74 -6.49 4.86
CA TYR A 54 -8.77 -7.48 3.78
C TYR A 54 -9.55 -8.72 4.20
N LEU A 55 -10.19 -9.36 3.22
CA LEU A 55 -10.80 -10.67 3.34
C LEU A 55 -11.79 -10.75 4.52
N ARG A 56 -12.94 -10.12 4.33
CA ARG A 56 -14.02 -10.19 5.34
C ARG A 56 -14.43 -11.64 5.57
N GLU A 57 -14.75 -11.97 6.81
CA GLU A 57 -15.16 -13.32 7.20
C GLU A 57 -16.38 -13.81 6.40
N ASP A 58 -17.32 -12.89 6.15
CA ASP A 58 -18.56 -13.10 5.40
C ASP A 58 -18.42 -12.93 3.88
N ALA A 59 -17.21 -12.61 3.39
CA ALA A 59 -17.01 -12.42 1.96
C ALA A 59 -17.31 -13.73 1.21
N PRO A 60 -18.12 -13.68 0.14
CA PRO A 60 -18.26 -14.82 -0.77
C PRO A 60 -16.92 -15.14 -1.46
N SER A 61 -16.96 -16.07 -2.41
CA SER A 61 -15.83 -16.39 -3.27
C SER A 61 -16.19 -16.06 -4.72
N PHE A 62 -15.20 -15.68 -5.52
CA PHE A 62 -15.33 -15.70 -6.96
C PHE A 62 -15.56 -17.15 -7.41
N SER A 63 -16.43 -17.36 -8.41
CA SER A 63 -16.62 -18.67 -9.06
C SER A 63 -15.46 -19.05 -9.97
N LEU A 64 -14.22 -18.81 -9.52
CA LEU A 64 -12.98 -19.11 -10.22
C LEU A 64 -12.03 -19.82 -9.25
N THR A 65 -11.46 -20.92 -9.73
CA THR A 65 -10.22 -21.45 -9.16
C THR A 65 -9.04 -20.57 -9.58
N ILE A 66 -7.91 -20.71 -8.88
CA ILE A 66 -6.68 -19.99 -9.21
C ILE A 66 -6.15 -20.30 -10.61
N ALA A 67 -6.30 -21.54 -11.07
CA ALA A 67 -5.88 -21.96 -12.40
C ALA A 67 -6.74 -21.31 -13.49
N GLN A 68 -8.07 -21.34 -13.33
CA GLN A 68 -9.01 -20.69 -14.26
C GLN A 68 -8.80 -19.17 -14.31
N PHE A 69 -8.57 -18.53 -13.16
CA PHE A 69 -8.24 -17.11 -13.10
C PHE A 69 -6.98 -16.81 -13.92
N ARG A 70 -5.89 -17.55 -13.71
CA ARG A 70 -4.62 -17.32 -14.41
C ARG A 70 -4.74 -17.58 -15.91
N GLU A 71 -5.43 -18.64 -16.30
CA GLU A 71 -5.70 -18.97 -17.70
C GLU A 71 -6.49 -17.85 -18.39
N LYS A 72 -7.63 -17.43 -17.81
CA LYS A 72 -8.43 -16.31 -18.33
C LYS A 72 -7.60 -15.03 -18.42
N PHE A 73 -6.83 -14.71 -17.38
CA PHE A 73 -5.97 -13.53 -17.36
C PHE A 73 -4.93 -13.56 -18.48
N SER A 74 -4.21 -14.68 -18.64
CA SER A 74 -3.14 -14.83 -19.62
C SER A 74 -3.67 -14.78 -21.06
N THR A 75 -4.84 -15.39 -21.31
CA THR A 75 -5.49 -15.36 -22.63
C THR A 75 -5.94 -13.96 -23.01
N THR A 76 -6.49 -13.18 -22.08
CA THR A 76 -6.97 -11.82 -22.37
C THR A 76 -5.83 -10.78 -22.37
N ASN A 77 -4.73 -11.03 -21.68
CA ASN A 77 -3.64 -10.07 -21.49
C ASN A 77 -2.27 -10.67 -21.85
N PRO A 78 -2.02 -11.03 -23.14
CA PRO A 78 -0.81 -11.73 -23.55
C PRO A 78 0.50 -10.95 -23.30
N THR A 79 0.41 -9.63 -23.10
CA THR A 79 1.57 -8.76 -22.81
C THR A 79 1.81 -8.54 -21.31
N LEU A 80 0.93 -9.03 -20.43
CA LEU A 80 1.06 -8.94 -18.99
C LEU A 80 1.29 -10.36 -18.43
N PRO A 81 2.54 -10.82 -18.30
CA PRO A 81 2.82 -12.15 -17.81
C PRO A 81 2.37 -12.32 -16.35
N LEU A 82 1.70 -13.44 -16.04
CA LEU A 82 1.36 -13.81 -14.68
C LEU A 82 1.72 -15.28 -14.46
N GLY A 83 2.79 -15.51 -13.71
CA GLY A 83 3.31 -16.85 -13.45
C GLY A 83 2.42 -17.69 -12.55
N GLU A 84 2.81 -18.95 -12.37
CA GLU A 84 2.15 -19.86 -11.43
C GLU A 84 2.19 -19.34 -10.00
N TYR A 85 1.09 -19.53 -9.29
CA TYR A 85 0.97 -19.20 -7.89
C TYR A 85 1.55 -20.32 -7.03
N LYS A 86 2.45 -19.92 -6.13
CA LYS A 86 3.08 -20.81 -5.16
C LYS A 86 2.46 -20.62 -3.79
N THR A 87 2.12 -21.73 -3.13
CA THR A 87 1.57 -21.70 -1.77
C THR A 87 2.53 -21.03 -0.80
N ILE A 88 1.98 -20.16 0.05
CA ILE A 88 2.69 -19.52 1.16
C ILE A 88 2.35 -20.27 2.44
N LYS A 89 3.37 -20.65 3.22
CA LYS A 89 3.18 -21.24 4.54
C LYS A 89 2.47 -20.22 5.42
N THR A 90 1.26 -20.59 5.87
CA THR A 90 0.50 -19.78 6.82
C THR A 90 0.83 -20.26 8.23
N LEU A 91 1.12 -19.33 9.15
CA LEU A 91 1.45 -19.66 10.54
C LEU A 91 0.26 -20.25 11.31
N GLU A 92 -0.96 -19.93 10.87
CA GLU A 92 -2.20 -20.47 11.42
C GLU A 92 -2.47 -21.90 10.94
N VAL A 93 -2.19 -22.86 11.83
CA VAL A 93 -2.37 -24.30 11.57
C VAL A 93 -3.80 -24.66 11.15
N LYS A 94 -4.82 -23.90 11.60
CA LYS A 94 -6.25 -24.19 11.37
C LYS A 94 -6.97 -23.20 10.43
N SER A 95 -6.26 -22.34 9.71
CA SER A 95 -6.93 -21.38 8.82
C SER A 95 -7.74 -22.10 7.73
N PRO A 96 -9.01 -21.71 7.46
CA PRO A 96 -9.79 -22.28 6.36
C PRO A 96 -9.28 -21.83 4.98
N LEU A 97 -8.28 -20.96 4.96
CA LEU A 97 -7.74 -20.33 3.76
C LEU A 97 -6.39 -20.94 3.37
N LEU A 98 -6.21 -21.14 2.07
CA LEU A 98 -4.91 -21.36 1.45
C LEU A 98 -4.45 -20.03 0.84
N ARG A 99 -3.23 -19.61 1.18
CA ARG A 99 -2.61 -18.43 0.57
C ARG A 99 -1.58 -18.86 -0.47
N ALA A 100 -1.54 -18.14 -1.57
CA ALA A 100 -0.54 -18.34 -2.62
C ALA A 100 -0.15 -17.00 -3.25
N ALA A 101 1.05 -16.93 -3.84
CA ALA A 101 1.51 -15.74 -4.54
C ALA A 101 2.27 -16.09 -5.82
N SER A 102 2.20 -15.17 -6.78
CA SER A 102 2.95 -15.17 -8.03
C SER A 102 3.74 -13.87 -8.12
N ARG A 103 5.05 -13.99 -8.36
CA ARG A 103 5.91 -12.83 -8.58
C ARG A 103 5.76 -12.38 -10.02
N ILE A 104 5.43 -11.10 -10.22
CA ILE A 104 5.36 -10.49 -11.56
C ILE A 104 6.75 -9.97 -11.94
N ASN A 105 7.37 -9.18 -11.05
CA ASN A 105 8.74 -8.70 -11.22
C ASN A 105 9.39 -8.42 -9.84
N SER A 106 10.46 -7.62 -9.79
CA SER A 106 11.13 -7.29 -8.53
C SER A 106 10.32 -6.39 -7.60
N THR A 107 9.41 -5.59 -8.14
CA THR A 107 8.64 -4.58 -7.41
C THR A 107 7.15 -4.87 -7.34
N LEU A 108 6.66 -5.93 -7.99
CA LEU A 108 5.24 -6.24 -8.07
C LEU A 108 5.00 -7.73 -7.91
N TYR A 109 4.07 -8.08 -7.03
CA TYR A 109 3.57 -9.44 -6.85
C TYR A 109 2.05 -9.46 -6.78
N SER A 110 1.50 -10.61 -7.17
CA SER A 110 0.09 -10.92 -6.99
C SER A 110 -0.06 -11.99 -5.92
N SER A 111 -1.00 -11.82 -5.01
CA SER A 111 -1.33 -12.83 -3.99
C SER A 111 -2.82 -13.11 -3.95
N VAL A 112 -3.17 -14.32 -3.54
CA VAL A 112 -4.55 -14.76 -3.44
C VAL A 112 -4.82 -15.44 -2.10
N ALA A 113 -6.05 -15.26 -1.62
CA ALA A 113 -6.63 -16.09 -0.57
C ALA A 113 -7.68 -17.01 -1.20
N ILE A 114 -7.59 -18.30 -0.91
CA ILE A 114 -8.41 -19.35 -1.51
C ILE A 114 -9.13 -20.09 -0.41
N ASP A 115 -10.42 -20.32 -0.57
CA ASP A 115 -11.17 -21.22 0.32
C ASP A 115 -10.68 -22.67 0.13
N LYS A 116 -10.20 -23.33 1.18
CA LYS A 116 -9.66 -24.71 1.06
C LYS A 116 -10.70 -25.73 0.61
N SER A 117 -11.95 -25.55 1.03
CA SER A 117 -13.03 -26.51 0.77
C SER A 117 -13.55 -26.35 -0.66
N GLN A 118 -13.79 -25.11 -1.07
CA GLN A 118 -14.37 -24.80 -2.38
C GLN A 118 -13.31 -24.65 -3.48
N ARG A 119 -12.04 -24.44 -3.10
CA ARG A 119 -10.91 -24.13 -4.00
C ARG A 119 -11.13 -22.88 -4.86
N THR A 120 -12.02 -22.01 -4.40
CA THR A 120 -12.40 -20.76 -5.03
C THR A 120 -11.68 -19.58 -4.38
N ILE A 121 -11.48 -18.52 -5.16
CA ILE A 121 -10.75 -17.35 -4.70
C ILE A 121 -11.66 -16.46 -3.85
N LYS A 122 -11.23 -16.09 -2.65
CA LYS A 122 -11.93 -15.13 -1.78
C LYS A 122 -11.40 -13.69 -1.90
N SER A 123 -10.14 -13.53 -2.28
CA SER A 123 -9.50 -12.22 -2.47
C SER A 123 -8.30 -12.36 -3.40
N ILE A 124 -8.10 -11.37 -4.27
CA ILE A 124 -6.91 -11.23 -5.11
C ILE A 124 -6.30 -9.88 -4.83
N GLN A 125 -4.98 -9.84 -4.69
CA GLN A 125 -4.23 -8.66 -4.36
C GLN A 125 -3.07 -8.45 -5.32
N LEU A 126 -2.77 -7.19 -5.62
CA LEU A 126 -1.51 -6.75 -6.20
C LEU A 126 -0.80 -5.89 -5.16
N THR A 127 0.45 -6.19 -4.87
CA THR A 127 1.26 -5.33 -4.01
C THR A 127 2.50 -4.87 -4.74
N TYR A 128 2.62 -3.55 -4.82
CA TYR A 128 3.78 -2.84 -5.32
C TYR A 128 4.72 -2.50 -4.15
N LEU A 129 5.99 -2.91 -4.27
CA LEU A 129 7.07 -2.54 -3.36
C LEU A 129 7.98 -1.51 -4.04
N PRO A 130 8.12 -0.30 -3.46
CA PRO A 130 9.11 0.67 -3.89
C PRO A 130 10.51 0.07 -3.84
N LEU A 131 11.35 0.49 -4.79
CA LEU A 131 12.78 0.16 -4.73
C LEU A 131 13.40 0.88 -3.54
N ILE A 132 14.11 0.12 -2.71
CA ILE A 132 14.91 0.69 -1.63
C ILE A 132 16.25 1.09 -2.25
N PRO A 133 16.67 2.37 -2.16
CA PRO A 133 17.99 2.78 -2.64
C PRO A 133 19.07 1.96 -1.95
N SER A 134 19.95 1.30 -2.72
CA SER A 134 21.10 0.62 -2.12
C SER A 134 22.17 1.64 -1.76
N GLU A 135 22.68 1.61 -0.52
CA GLU A 135 23.73 2.52 -0.04
C GLU A 135 25.00 2.48 -0.92
N ASP A 136 25.28 1.34 -1.56
CA ASP A 136 26.43 1.12 -2.43
C ASP A 136 26.28 1.68 -3.85
N LYS A 137 25.08 2.12 -4.25
CA LYS A 137 24.85 2.70 -5.58
C LYS A 137 24.38 4.14 -5.43
N THR A 138 25.19 5.06 -5.94
CA THR A 138 24.77 6.46 -6.13
C THR A 138 23.79 6.55 -7.30
N GLU A 139 22.54 6.16 -7.07
CA GLU A 139 21.46 6.36 -8.03
C GLU A 139 20.97 7.80 -7.91
N LYS A 140 20.93 8.53 -9.03
CA LYS A 140 20.50 9.92 -9.02
C LYS A 140 19.00 10.00 -8.72
N PRO A 141 18.53 10.96 -7.91
CA PRO A 141 17.11 11.10 -7.57
C PRO A 141 16.18 11.17 -8.79
N GLU A 142 16.60 11.83 -9.87
CA GLU A 142 15.82 11.93 -11.10
C GLU A 142 15.63 10.58 -11.82
N ASP A 143 16.59 9.66 -11.70
CA ASP A 143 16.50 8.35 -12.33
C ASP A 143 15.62 7.43 -11.49
N MET A 144 15.68 7.55 -10.16
CA MET A 144 14.77 6.87 -9.25
C MET A 144 13.31 7.26 -9.48
N ALA A 145 13.02 8.55 -9.62
CA ALA A 145 11.66 9.03 -9.89
C ALA A 145 11.11 8.50 -11.23
N LYS A 146 11.95 8.39 -12.26
CA LYS A 146 11.56 7.80 -13.56
C LYS A 146 11.26 6.31 -13.42
N VAL A 147 12.09 5.57 -12.71
CA VAL A 147 11.91 4.13 -12.47
C VAL A 147 10.64 3.88 -11.64
N GLU A 148 10.41 4.66 -10.59
CA GLU A 148 9.20 4.59 -9.79
C GLU A 148 7.95 4.86 -10.64
N LYS A 149 7.99 5.89 -11.50
CA LYS A 149 6.89 6.20 -12.42
C LYS A 149 6.61 5.03 -13.38
N ALA A 150 7.65 4.41 -13.92
CA ALA A 150 7.51 3.24 -14.80
C ALA A 150 6.91 2.04 -14.04
N ASN A 151 7.36 1.77 -12.82
CA ASN A 151 6.82 0.67 -12.01
C ASN A 151 5.36 0.90 -11.60
N LYS A 152 4.98 2.15 -11.28
CA LYS A 152 3.59 2.53 -11.03
C LYS A 152 2.72 2.36 -12.28
N ALA A 153 3.24 2.66 -13.46
CA ALA A 153 2.53 2.39 -14.72
C ALA A 153 2.29 0.88 -14.91
N VAL A 154 3.27 0.03 -14.57
CA VAL A 154 3.10 -1.43 -14.58
C VAL A 154 2.01 -1.85 -13.58
N LEU A 155 2.03 -1.35 -12.34
CA LEU A 155 0.96 -1.61 -11.36
C LEU A 155 -0.43 -1.25 -11.93
N ILE A 156 -0.57 -0.05 -12.51
CA ILE A 156 -1.83 0.41 -13.11
C ILE A 156 -2.30 -0.54 -14.22
N ASN A 157 -1.40 -1.01 -15.08
CA ASN A 157 -1.76 -1.96 -16.14
C ASN A 157 -2.30 -3.29 -15.58
N TYR A 158 -1.66 -3.84 -14.54
CA TYR A 158 -2.15 -5.06 -13.88
C TYR A 158 -3.47 -4.82 -13.13
N MET A 159 -3.62 -3.69 -12.42
CA MET A 159 -4.88 -3.32 -11.77
C MET A 159 -6.02 -3.24 -12.79
N SER A 160 -5.77 -2.60 -13.94
CA SER A 160 -6.74 -2.44 -15.01
C SER A 160 -7.19 -3.77 -15.58
N ALA A 161 -6.23 -4.67 -15.82
CA ALA A 161 -6.51 -6.01 -16.33
C ALA A 161 -7.25 -6.88 -15.30
N PHE A 162 -6.94 -6.75 -14.01
CA PHE A 162 -7.68 -7.44 -12.94
C PHE A 162 -9.12 -6.91 -12.86
N ILE A 163 -9.31 -5.59 -12.87
CA ILE A 163 -10.65 -4.98 -12.87
C ILE A 163 -11.45 -5.47 -14.09
N ASN A 164 -10.88 -5.41 -15.30
CA ASN A 164 -11.58 -5.86 -16.51
C ASN A 164 -11.95 -7.35 -16.47
N LEU A 165 -11.13 -8.19 -15.85
CA LEU A 165 -11.43 -9.63 -15.73
C LEU A 165 -12.70 -9.89 -14.93
N PHE A 166 -12.94 -9.10 -13.88
CA PHE A 166 -14.10 -9.20 -12.97
C PHE A 166 -15.27 -8.27 -13.35
N GLU A 167 -15.01 -7.20 -14.09
CA GLU A 167 -15.99 -6.27 -14.67
C GLU A 167 -15.84 -6.23 -16.20
N PRO A 168 -16.19 -7.31 -16.93
CA PRO A 168 -15.97 -7.41 -18.37
C PRO A 168 -16.80 -6.43 -19.20
N THR A 169 -17.77 -5.75 -18.59
CA THR A 169 -18.59 -4.70 -19.22
C THR A 169 -17.86 -3.35 -19.32
N LEU A 170 -16.80 -3.15 -18.54
CA LEU A 170 -15.97 -1.94 -18.61
C LEU A 170 -14.96 -2.06 -19.76
N SER A 171 -14.81 -0.99 -20.55
CA SER A 171 -13.74 -0.91 -21.55
C SER A 171 -12.37 -0.83 -20.88
N ALA A 172 -11.32 -1.21 -21.61
CA ALA A 172 -9.94 -1.12 -21.12
C ALA A 172 -9.58 0.30 -20.63
N GLU A 173 -10.01 1.34 -21.34
CA GLU A 173 -9.81 2.74 -20.96
C GLU A 173 -10.49 3.08 -19.62
N LYS A 174 -11.73 2.61 -19.41
CA LYS A 174 -12.46 2.82 -18.14
C LYS A 174 -11.77 2.08 -16.99
N CYS A 175 -11.29 0.86 -17.20
CA CYS A 175 -10.53 0.13 -16.19
C CYS A 175 -9.21 0.83 -15.85
N HIS A 176 -8.53 1.40 -16.85
CA HIS A 176 -7.31 2.19 -16.65
C HIS A 176 -7.56 3.45 -15.84
N LYS A 177 -8.56 4.25 -16.23
CA LYS A 177 -8.97 5.44 -15.48
C LYS A 177 -9.35 5.09 -14.04
N LYS A 178 -10.15 4.04 -13.84
CA LYS A 178 -10.56 3.58 -12.51
C LYS A 178 -9.37 3.15 -11.65
N SER A 179 -8.37 2.49 -12.23
CA SER A 179 -7.16 2.09 -11.51
C SER A 179 -6.40 3.30 -10.96
N ILE A 180 -6.29 4.37 -11.76
CA ILE A 180 -5.67 5.64 -11.33
C ILE A 180 -6.50 6.27 -10.20
N GLU A 181 -7.82 6.39 -10.37
CA GLU A 181 -8.70 7.00 -9.37
C GLU A 181 -8.65 6.25 -8.03
N LEU A 182 -8.59 4.92 -8.05
CA LEU A 182 -8.46 4.11 -6.83
C LEU A 182 -7.13 4.39 -6.11
N LEU A 183 -6.01 4.43 -6.85
CA LEU A 183 -4.70 4.76 -6.28
C LEU A 183 -4.68 6.18 -5.68
N GLU A 184 -5.25 7.16 -6.38
CA GLU A 184 -5.34 8.54 -5.90
C GLU A 184 -6.15 8.65 -4.62
N LYS A 185 -7.30 7.97 -4.54
CA LYS A 185 -8.15 7.94 -3.34
C LYS A 185 -7.50 7.24 -2.15
N GLY A 186 -6.68 6.21 -2.40
CA GLY A 186 -5.94 5.50 -1.35
C GLY A 186 -4.72 6.24 -0.83
N LYS A 187 -4.14 7.14 -1.64
CA LYS A 187 -2.86 7.80 -1.35
C LYS A 187 -2.89 8.53 0.00
N GLY A 188 -1.90 8.26 0.84
CA GLY A 188 -1.72 8.93 2.14
C GLY A 188 -2.75 8.55 3.21
N THR A 189 -3.71 7.69 2.92
CA THR A 189 -4.67 7.15 3.89
C THR A 189 -4.22 5.76 4.38
N PRO A 190 -4.62 5.31 5.59
CA PRO A 190 -4.32 3.94 6.02
C PRO A 190 -4.88 2.90 5.04
N PHE A 191 -6.11 3.15 4.56
CA PHE A 191 -6.70 2.48 3.41
C PHE A 191 -7.90 3.25 2.85
N HIS A 192 -8.22 2.98 1.59
CA HIS A 192 -9.46 3.36 0.92
C HIS A 192 -10.22 2.10 0.50
N GLN A 193 -11.55 2.13 0.55
CA GLN A 193 -12.40 1.07 0.04
C GLN A 193 -13.55 1.63 -0.79
N GLN A 194 -13.89 0.94 -1.88
CA GLN A 194 -14.98 1.32 -2.78
C GLN A 194 -15.73 0.07 -3.22
N THR A 195 -17.05 0.08 -3.04
CA THR A 195 -17.94 -1.00 -3.48
C THR A 195 -18.61 -0.59 -4.78
N GLU A 196 -18.58 -1.47 -5.78
CA GLU A 196 -19.32 -1.31 -7.03
C GLU A 196 -19.84 -2.66 -7.49
N GLY A 197 -21.15 -2.74 -7.73
CA GLY A 197 -21.79 -3.99 -8.09
C GLY A 197 -21.49 -5.09 -7.07
N THR A 198 -20.93 -6.19 -7.54
CA THR A 198 -20.57 -7.36 -6.70
C THR A 198 -19.13 -7.32 -6.19
N LEU A 199 -18.41 -6.22 -6.42
CA LEU A 199 -17.00 -6.09 -6.08
C LEU A 199 -16.77 -5.03 -5.02
N ARG A 200 -15.78 -5.31 -4.18
CA ARG A 200 -15.14 -4.35 -3.29
C ARG A 200 -13.68 -4.21 -3.70
N PHE A 201 -13.26 -2.97 -3.93
CA PHE A 201 -11.87 -2.58 -4.13
C PHE A 201 -11.31 -2.05 -2.82
N VAL A 202 -10.10 -2.46 -2.46
CA VAL A 202 -9.39 -1.94 -1.28
C VAL A 202 -8.00 -1.49 -1.72
N ILE A 203 -7.59 -0.30 -1.32
CA ILE A 203 -6.24 0.24 -1.55
C ILE A 203 -5.65 0.57 -0.19
N ALA A 204 -4.47 0.05 0.12
CA ALA A 204 -3.70 0.48 1.27
C ALA A 204 -2.37 1.08 0.80
N ASP A 205 -2.09 2.31 1.24
CA ASP A 205 -0.83 2.98 0.99
C ASP A 205 0.02 2.91 2.25
N HIS A 206 0.98 1.98 2.25
CA HIS A 206 1.92 1.78 3.35
C HIS A 206 3.15 2.69 3.23
N ARG A 207 3.08 3.77 2.42
CA ARG A 207 4.13 4.75 2.18
C ARG A 207 5.39 4.05 1.63
N GLU A 208 6.49 4.11 2.38
CA GLU A 208 7.76 3.48 2.02
C GLU A 208 7.68 1.95 1.89
N LYS A 209 6.68 1.31 2.52
CA LYS A 209 6.47 -0.14 2.41
C LYS A 209 5.65 -0.54 1.17
N GLY A 210 5.14 0.44 0.42
CA GLY A 210 4.46 0.23 -0.84
C GLY A 210 2.94 0.24 -0.78
N ILE A 211 2.32 -0.19 -1.88
CA ILE A 211 0.88 -0.08 -2.12
C ILE A 211 0.29 -1.46 -2.32
N THR A 212 -0.81 -1.77 -1.64
CA THR A 212 -1.58 -2.99 -1.90
C THR A 212 -2.97 -2.64 -2.42
N PHE A 213 -3.30 -3.15 -3.60
CA PHE A 213 -4.64 -3.18 -4.18
C PHE A 213 -5.26 -4.56 -3.97
N ALA A 214 -6.54 -4.63 -3.60
CA ALA A 214 -7.31 -5.86 -3.52
C ALA A 214 -8.64 -5.74 -4.27
N ILE A 215 -9.07 -6.86 -4.86
CA ILE A 215 -10.42 -7.07 -5.38
C ILE A 215 -11.04 -8.24 -4.62
N GLU A 216 -12.21 -8.00 -4.05
CA GLU A 216 -12.94 -8.98 -3.26
C GLU A 216 -14.40 -9.03 -3.71
N PRO A 217 -15.01 -10.22 -3.81
CA PRO A 217 -16.42 -10.33 -4.09
C PRO A 217 -17.19 -9.93 -2.82
N ILE A 218 -18.36 -9.33 -3.01
CA ILE A 218 -19.29 -9.03 -1.92
C ILE A 218 -20.65 -9.62 -2.22
N LYS A 219 -21.39 -9.94 -1.17
CA LYS A 219 -22.81 -10.25 -1.29
C LYS A 219 -23.55 -8.94 -1.55
N LEU A 220 -24.38 -8.92 -2.58
CA LEU A 220 -25.37 -7.86 -2.74
C LEU A 220 -26.39 -8.02 -1.61
N SER A 221 -26.36 -7.14 -0.63
CA SER A 221 -27.55 -6.87 0.17
C SER A 221 -28.43 -5.95 -0.66
N LEU A 222 -29.69 -6.32 -0.85
CA LEU A 222 -30.71 -5.33 -1.18
C LEU A 222 -30.68 -4.34 0.00
N SER A 223 -30.13 -3.15 -0.19
CA SER A 223 -30.36 -2.10 0.78
C SER A 223 -31.85 -1.81 0.74
N ASP A 224 -32.55 -2.07 1.85
CA ASP A 224 -33.87 -1.52 2.07
C ASP A 224 -33.76 -0.01 1.85
N LYS A 225 -34.44 0.45 0.82
CA LYS A 225 -34.44 1.85 0.40
C LYS A 225 -35.45 2.64 1.21
#